data_AF-G8LRT9-F1
#
_entry.id   AF-G8LRT9-F1
#
_cell.length_a   1.000
_cell.length_b   1.000
_cell.length_c   1.000
_cell.angle_alpha   90.00
_cell.angle_beta   90.00
_cell.angle_gamma   90.00
#
_symmetry.space_group_name_H-M   'P 1'
#
loop_
_entity.id
_entity.type
_entity.pdbx_description
1 polymer ?
#
loop_
_entity_poly.entity_id
_entity_poly.type
_entity_poly.pdbx_seq_one_letter_code
_entity_poly.pdbx_strand_id
1 'polypeptide(L)'
;MYPKINWNYIKKYEDINFYFWKGISKIEINRPKCHNAFRVETVKEMIDAIDICRDRRDVDILIITGSGKKSFCSGGDQNQRGLGGYLGKDGIPRLNILDFYKKIREIPKPVIAMVNGFSIGGGHVLHVVCDLTISSNNAVFSQVGPKVGSFDGGFGASYLARHIGQKKTREMWFLCKKYSANEALKMGLINKVVPQNKLEKTTIKWCQLIQKRSPMSLRMIKRCLNAELDGQHGLMQLAGDATLMFYLMEESQEGKKAFLEKREPNFKKFTKFL
;
A
#
# COMPACT_ATOMS: atom_id res chain seq x y z
N MET A 1 15.18 -23.11 -13.94
CA MET A 1 15.63 -22.74 -12.57
C MET A 1 15.26 -21.28 -12.33
N TYR A 2 14.65 -20.90 -11.21
CA TYR A 2 14.32 -19.48 -10.96
C TYR A 2 15.58 -18.73 -10.51
N PRO A 3 15.81 -17.47 -10.95
CA PRO A 3 16.96 -16.70 -10.53
C PRO A 3 16.95 -16.49 -9.01
N LYS A 4 18.11 -16.59 -8.38
CA LYS A 4 18.30 -16.27 -6.96
C LYS A 4 17.96 -14.80 -6.73
N ILE A 5 17.13 -14.50 -5.73
CA ILE A 5 16.76 -13.13 -5.37
C ILE A 5 17.90 -12.58 -4.51
N ASN A 6 18.62 -11.60 -5.04
CA ASN A 6 19.73 -10.94 -4.36
C ASN A 6 19.30 -9.51 -4.00
N TRP A 7 18.65 -9.36 -2.84
CA TRP A 7 18.18 -8.07 -2.36
C TRP A 7 19.35 -7.13 -2.05
N ASN A 8 19.34 -5.92 -2.63
CA ASN A 8 20.28 -4.85 -2.31
C ASN A 8 19.65 -3.90 -1.31
N TYR A 9 20.36 -3.53 -0.24
CA TYR A 9 19.88 -2.49 0.68
C TYR A 9 19.83 -1.14 -0.02
N ILE A 10 18.75 -0.38 0.18
CA ILE A 10 18.62 0.99 -0.33
C ILE A 10 19.10 1.99 0.73
N LYS A 11 18.60 1.85 1.96
CA LYS A 11 18.88 2.75 3.08
C LYS A 11 18.77 1.97 4.39
N LYS A 12 19.62 2.33 5.35
CA LYS A 12 19.60 1.75 6.71
C LYS A 12 18.60 2.50 7.57
N TYR A 13 17.81 1.75 8.33
CA TYR A 13 16.83 2.24 9.29
C TYR A 13 16.95 1.48 10.61
N GLU A 14 16.25 1.93 11.65
CA GLU A 14 16.21 1.29 12.96
C GLU A 14 15.18 0.17 13.01
N ASP A 15 13.95 0.43 12.54
CA ASP A 15 12.80 -0.46 12.72
C ASP A 15 12.34 -1.17 11.44
N ILE A 16 12.91 -0.84 10.28
CA ILE A 16 12.61 -1.49 9.00
C ILE A 16 13.87 -1.91 8.25
N ASN A 17 13.74 -2.90 7.37
CA ASN A 17 14.71 -3.15 6.31
C ASN A 17 14.14 -2.68 4.98
N PHE A 18 14.97 -2.03 4.16
CA PHE A 18 14.54 -1.49 2.88
C PHE A 18 15.43 -1.96 1.73
N TYR A 19 14.84 -2.72 0.81
CA TYR A 19 15.55 -3.44 -0.23
C TYR A 19 15.09 -3.10 -1.64
N PHE A 20 15.96 -3.34 -2.61
CA PHE A 20 15.70 -3.27 -4.04
C PHE A 20 16.19 -4.54 -4.76
N TRP A 21 15.43 -5.02 -5.74
CA TRP A 21 15.86 -6.02 -6.70
C TRP A 21 15.08 -5.91 -8.01
N LYS A 22 15.77 -5.58 -9.11
CA LYS A 22 15.24 -5.59 -10.49
C LYS A 22 13.85 -4.96 -10.62
N GLY A 23 13.68 -3.71 -10.19
CA GLY A 23 12.40 -3.01 -10.28
C GLY A 23 11.45 -3.25 -9.10
N ILE A 24 11.81 -4.14 -8.16
CA ILE A 24 10.96 -4.46 -7.01
C ILE A 24 11.62 -3.90 -5.77
N SER A 25 10.92 -3.03 -5.06
CA SER A 25 11.31 -2.58 -3.73
C SER A 25 10.59 -3.38 -2.65
N LYS A 26 11.23 -3.60 -1.50
CA LYS A 26 10.62 -4.28 -0.35
C LYS A 26 10.86 -3.48 0.93
N ILE A 27 9.78 -3.04 1.56
CA ILE A 27 9.77 -2.53 2.94
C ILE A 27 9.41 -3.71 3.85
N GLU A 28 10.32 -4.04 4.76
CA GLU A 28 10.14 -5.13 5.72
C GLU A 28 10.19 -4.56 7.14
N ILE A 29 9.08 -4.69 7.89
CA ILE A 29 9.05 -4.26 9.30
C ILE A 29 9.95 -5.18 10.12
N ASN A 30 10.99 -4.64 10.73
CA ASN A 30 12.05 -5.37 11.41
C ASN A 30 11.98 -5.23 12.94
N ARG A 31 10.81 -5.54 13.53
CA ARG A 31 10.60 -5.58 14.98
C ARG A 31 10.01 -6.93 15.43
N PRO A 32 10.67 -8.06 15.12
CA PRO A 32 10.06 -9.39 15.31
C PRO A 32 9.80 -9.73 16.78
N LYS A 33 10.56 -9.12 17.71
CA LYS A 33 10.39 -9.28 19.17
C LYS A 33 9.03 -8.84 19.70
N CYS A 34 8.35 -7.92 19.00
CA CYS A 34 7.00 -7.46 19.33
C CYS A 34 6.02 -7.74 18.18
N HIS A 35 6.19 -8.87 17.48
CA HIS A 35 5.31 -9.27 16.37
C HIS A 35 5.22 -8.25 15.23
N ASN A 36 6.30 -7.51 14.99
CA ASN A 36 6.36 -6.43 14.01
C ASN A 36 5.31 -5.33 14.26
N ALA A 37 5.01 -5.05 15.54
CA ALA A 37 4.23 -3.86 15.91
C ALA A 37 4.97 -2.59 15.49
N PHE A 38 4.25 -1.57 14.99
CA PHE A 38 4.83 -0.28 14.64
C PHE A 38 4.70 0.72 15.79
N ARG A 39 5.76 1.46 16.05
CA ARG A 39 5.73 2.72 16.83
C ARG A 39 5.79 3.91 15.88
N VAL A 40 5.75 5.13 16.42
CA VAL A 40 5.80 6.37 15.62
C VAL A 40 7.01 6.38 14.68
N GLU A 41 8.18 5.96 15.17
CA GLU A 41 9.43 5.90 14.41
C GLU A 41 9.35 4.90 13.27
N THR A 42 8.83 3.69 13.52
CA THR A 42 8.62 2.68 12.48
C THR A 42 7.79 3.24 11.33
N VAL A 43 6.73 3.98 11.65
CA VAL A 43 5.87 4.60 10.64
C VAL A 43 6.57 5.74 9.90
N LYS A 44 7.37 6.57 10.59
CA LYS A 44 8.19 7.62 9.94
C LYS A 44 9.16 7.00 8.92
N GLU A 45 9.83 5.91 9.28
CA GLU A 45 10.76 5.20 8.39
C GLU A 45 10.04 4.57 7.19
N MET A 46 8.86 3.97 7.41
CA MET A 46 8.04 3.44 6.31
C MET A 46 7.57 4.54 5.35
N ILE A 47 7.20 5.72 5.89
CA ILE A 47 6.84 6.90 5.09
C ILE A 47 8.02 7.39 4.24
N ASP A 48 9.20 7.51 4.84
CA ASP A 48 10.41 7.89 4.09
C ASP A 48 10.75 6.86 2.99
N ALA A 49 10.65 5.57 3.29
CA ALA A 49 10.94 4.51 2.32
C ALA A 49 9.93 4.47 1.15
N ILE A 50 8.64 4.69 1.39
CA ILE A 50 7.63 4.73 0.30
C ILE A 50 7.76 6.00 -0.55
N ASP A 51 8.20 7.12 0.03
CA ASP A 51 8.50 8.35 -0.72
C ASP A 51 9.73 8.15 -1.62
N ILE A 52 10.79 7.52 -1.11
CA ILE A 52 11.93 7.10 -1.95
C ILE A 52 11.45 6.17 -3.08
N CYS A 53 10.56 5.23 -2.80
CA CYS A 53 9.99 4.36 -3.82
C CYS A 53 9.20 5.14 -4.86
N ARG A 54 8.43 6.16 -4.47
CA ARG A 54 7.63 6.98 -5.38
C ARG A 54 8.51 7.67 -6.42
N ASP A 55 9.60 8.28 -5.98
CA ASP A 55 10.42 9.18 -6.81
C ASP A 55 11.46 8.44 -7.66
N ARG A 56 11.82 7.21 -7.27
CA ARG A 56 12.72 6.36 -8.04
C ARG A 56 12.08 5.81 -9.31
N ARG A 57 12.57 6.19 -10.48
CA ARG A 57 12.07 5.68 -11.79
C ARG A 57 12.35 4.20 -12.02
N ASP A 58 13.35 3.66 -11.35
CA ASP A 58 13.76 2.26 -11.46
C ASP A 58 12.98 1.31 -10.52
N VAL A 59 12.00 1.82 -9.78
CA VAL A 59 11.10 1.01 -8.94
C VAL A 59 9.74 0.90 -9.65
N ASP A 60 9.31 -0.32 -9.92
CA ASP A 60 8.04 -0.64 -10.59
C ASP A 60 6.95 -1.04 -9.58
N ILE A 61 7.31 -1.87 -8.59
CA ILE A 61 6.38 -2.43 -7.59
C ILE A 61 6.99 -2.33 -6.19
N LEU A 62 6.16 -2.07 -5.19
CA LEU A 62 6.51 -2.12 -3.78
C LEU A 62 5.92 -3.36 -3.12
N ILE A 63 6.73 -4.09 -2.37
CA ILE A 63 6.28 -5.14 -1.44
C ILE A 63 6.35 -4.58 -0.01
N ILE A 64 5.32 -4.83 0.79
CA ILE A 64 5.35 -4.63 2.23
C ILE A 64 5.27 -5.99 2.91
N THR A 65 6.13 -6.25 3.90
CA THR A 65 6.14 -7.51 4.67
C THR A 65 6.64 -7.30 6.09
N GLY A 66 6.57 -8.34 6.93
CA GLY A 66 7.22 -8.37 8.24
C GLY A 66 8.46 -9.25 8.23
N SER A 67 9.47 -8.89 9.00
CA SER A 67 10.66 -9.73 9.22
C SER A 67 10.29 -11.06 9.88
N GLY A 68 11.07 -12.10 9.57
CA GLY A 68 10.87 -13.45 10.11
C GLY A 68 9.70 -14.21 9.47
N LYS A 69 9.09 -15.13 10.22
CA LYS A 69 8.03 -16.06 9.73
C LYS A 69 6.79 -16.13 10.62
N LYS A 70 6.75 -15.30 11.68
CA LYS A 70 5.68 -15.35 12.69
C LYS A 70 4.62 -14.29 12.46
N SER A 71 5.01 -13.08 12.06
CA SER A 71 4.11 -11.94 12.00
C SER A 71 4.41 -11.07 10.79
N PHE A 72 3.36 -10.67 10.09
CA PHE A 72 3.41 -9.55 9.16
C PHE A 72 3.48 -8.24 9.95
N CYS A 73 2.47 -7.99 10.77
CA CYS A 73 2.37 -6.80 11.62
C CYS A 73 1.23 -7.00 12.64
N SER A 74 1.46 -6.68 13.91
CA SER A 74 0.45 -6.74 14.96
C SER A 74 -0.24 -5.41 15.27
N GLY A 75 0.01 -4.36 14.47
CA GLY A 75 -0.56 -3.03 14.66
C GLY A 75 0.31 -2.11 15.51
N GLY A 76 -0.31 -1.10 16.11
CA GLY A 76 0.41 -0.12 16.93
C GLY A 76 0.96 -0.75 18.21
N ASP A 77 2.20 -0.44 18.53
CA ASP A 77 2.89 -0.89 19.73
C ASP A 77 2.21 -0.33 20.98
N GLN A 78 1.43 -1.17 21.68
CA GLN A 78 0.65 -0.73 22.84
C GLN A 78 1.53 -0.21 23.98
N ASN A 79 2.80 -0.61 24.05
CA ASN A 79 3.74 -0.07 25.05
C ASN A 79 4.07 1.42 24.82
N GLN A 80 3.78 1.94 23.62
CA GLN A 80 4.01 3.33 23.24
C GLN A 80 2.70 4.15 23.18
N ARG A 81 1.56 3.56 23.54
CA ARG A 81 0.26 4.24 23.51
C ARG A 81 0.08 5.07 24.78
N GLY A 82 -0.05 6.37 24.61
CA GLY A 82 -0.38 7.33 25.68
C GLY A 82 -1.75 7.98 25.47
N LEU A 83 -1.99 9.08 26.19
CA LEU A 83 -3.17 9.92 25.99
C LEU A 83 -3.11 10.57 24.60
N GLY A 84 -4.19 10.44 23.82
CA GLY A 84 -4.31 11.07 22.50
C GLY A 84 -3.62 10.36 21.33
N GLY A 85 -2.79 9.33 21.55
CA GLY A 85 -2.16 8.59 20.45
C GLY A 85 -0.93 7.77 20.86
N TYR A 86 -0.12 7.40 19.87
CA TYR A 86 1.17 6.75 20.09
C TYR A 86 2.24 7.83 20.27
N LEU A 87 3.04 7.73 21.33
CA LEU A 87 4.08 8.68 21.66
C LEU A 87 5.32 8.39 20.81
N GLY A 88 5.87 9.43 20.18
CA GLY A 88 7.21 9.36 19.57
C GLY A 88 8.31 9.64 20.60
N LYS A 89 9.56 9.55 20.17
CA LYS A 89 10.74 9.93 20.98
C LYS A 89 10.69 11.38 21.50
N ASP A 90 9.93 12.25 20.85
CA ASP A 90 9.69 13.64 21.24
C ASP A 90 8.51 13.85 22.21
N GLY A 91 7.86 12.77 22.65
CA GLY A 91 6.71 12.81 23.57
C GLY A 91 5.39 13.26 22.93
N ILE A 92 5.37 13.57 21.63
CA ILE A 92 4.16 14.07 20.96
C ILE A 92 3.28 12.89 20.50
N PRO A 93 2.00 12.82 20.90
CA PRO A 93 1.09 11.76 20.48
C PRO A 93 0.72 11.86 19.01
N ARG A 94 0.71 10.72 18.30
CA ARG A 94 0.42 10.66 16.86
C ARG A 94 -0.44 9.45 16.47
N LEU A 95 -1.09 9.60 15.32
CA LEU A 95 -1.73 8.53 14.53
C LEU A 95 -1.17 8.52 13.10
N ASN A 96 0.14 8.72 12.95
CA ASN A 96 0.81 8.87 11.66
C ASN A 96 0.71 7.62 10.75
N ILE A 97 0.25 6.48 11.26
CA ILE A 97 -0.06 5.32 10.42
C ILE A 97 -1.11 5.65 9.35
N LEU A 98 -2.02 6.58 9.63
CA LEU A 98 -3.01 7.06 8.67
C LEU A 98 -2.34 7.73 7.45
N ASP A 99 -1.24 8.45 7.65
CA ASP A 99 -0.48 9.06 6.56
C ASP A 99 0.22 8.01 5.70
N PHE A 100 0.71 6.94 6.32
CA PHE A 100 1.27 5.81 5.58
C PHE A 100 0.21 5.08 4.77
N TYR A 101 -0.99 4.83 5.32
CA TYR A 101 -2.10 4.25 4.57
C TYR A 101 -2.50 5.10 3.37
N LYS A 102 -2.56 6.43 3.55
CA LYS A 102 -2.77 7.35 2.42
C LYS A 102 -1.67 7.12 1.38
N LYS A 103 -0.39 7.23 1.72
CA LYS A 103 0.73 7.07 0.77
C LYS A 103 0.69 5.74 -0.01
N ILE A 104 0.25 4.64 0.60
CA ILE A 104 0.04 3.36 -0.11
C ILE A 104 -1.02 3.50 -1.22
N ARG A 105 -2.14 4.18 -0.93
CA ARG A 105 -3.17 4.46 -1.94
C ARG A 105 -2.69 5.46 -2.99
N GLU A 106 -1.89 6.46 -2.60
CA GLU A 106 -1.48 7.55 -3.51
C GLU A 106 -0.27 7.22 -4.40
N ILE A 107 0.62 6.32 -3.99
CA ILE A 107 1.79 5.99 -4.82
C ILE A 107 1.35 5.47 -6.20
N PRO A 108 1.91 5.96 -7.32
CA PRO A 108 1.50 5.57 -8.68
C PRO A 108 2.04 4.19 -9.10
N LYS A 109 2.27 3.31 -8.12
CA LYS A 109 2.91 2.00 -8.27
C LYS A 109 2.07 0.96 -7.53
N PRO A 110 1.96 -0.27 -8.04
CA PRO A 110 1.34 -1.36 -7.31
C PRO A 110 2.07 -1.65 -6.00
N VAL A 111 1.31 -1.87 -4.93
CA VAL A 111 1.78 -2.23 -3.59
C VAL A 111 1.21 -3.59 -3.22
N ILE A 112 2.07 -4.55 -2.91
CA ILE A 112 1.68 -5.91 -2.54
C ILE A 112 2.02 -6.17 -1.08
N ALA A 113 1.02 -6.51 -0.26
CA ALA A 113 1.24 -7.08 1.06
C ALA A 113 1.64 -8.55 0.92
N MET A 114 2.85 -8.88 1.37
CA MET A 114 3.34 -10.24 1.49
C MET A 114 3.20 -10.69 2.94
N VAL A 115 2.05 -11.28 3.28
CA VAL A 115 1.68 -11.63 4.66
C VAL A 115 2.29 -12.97 5.04
N ASN A 116 3.27 -12.95 5.93
CA ASN A 116 4.10 -14.09 6.34
C ASN A 116 3.73 -14.69 7.72
N GLY A 117 2.54 -14.34 8.25
CA GLY A 117 2.10 -14.74 9.59
C GLY A 117 0.95 -13.87 10.12
N PHE A 118 0.96 -13.53 11.41
CA PHE A 118 -0.05 -12.67 12.03
C PHE A 118 -0.16 -11.29 11.37
N SER A 119 -1.37 -10.93 10.95
CA SER A 119 -1.76 -9.60 10.47
C SER A 119 -2.97 -9.12 11.28
N ILE A 120 -2.70 -8.31 12.30
CA ILE A 120 -3.63 -8.05 13.41
C ILE A 120 -3.80 -6.54 13.64
N GLY A 121 -5.03 -6.08 13.90
CA GLY A 121 -5.33 -4.70 14.26
C GLY A 121 -4.89 -3.70 13.20
N GLY A 122 -4.05 -2.72 13.55
CA GLY A 122 -3.45 -1.82 12.54
C GLY A 122 -2.64 -2.57 11.47
N GLY A 123 -1.99 -3.68 11.82
CA GLY A 123 -1.31 -4.54 10.85
C GLY A 123 -2.27 -5.31 9.95
N HIS A 124 -3.52 -5.48 10.37
CA HIS A 124 -4.59 -5.97 9.52
C HIS A 124 -5.03 -4.89 8.51
N VAL A 125 -5.25 -3.66 8.97
CA VAL A 125 -5.59 -2.55 8.06
C VAL A 125 -4.46 -2.28 7.04
N LEU A 126 -3.20 -2.46 7.44
CA LEU A 126 -2.05 -2.30 6.55
C LEU A 126 -2.10 -3.23 5.32
N HIS A 127 -2.47 -4.50 5.46
CA HIS A 127 -2.61 -5.37 4.27
C HIS A 127 -3.85 -5.02 3.46
N VAL A 128 -4.94 -4.61 4.12
CA VAL A 128 -6.18 -4.19 3.47
C VAL A 128 -5.96 -3.00 2.55
N VAL A 129 -5.13 -2.02 2.93
CA VAL A 129 -4.87 -0.84 2.09
C VAL A 129 -3.88 -1.09 0.95
N CYS A 130 -3.15 -2.22 0.95
CA CYS A 130 -2.32 -2.59 -0.19
C CYS A 130 -3.19 -3.01 -1.38
N ASP A 131 -2.70 -2.82 -2.60
CA ASP A 131 -3.48 -3.13 -3.81
C ASP A 131 -3.76 -4.64 -3.94
N LEU A 132 -2.82 -5.47 -3.49
CA LEU A 132 -2.92 -6.94 -3.49
C LEU A 132 -2.33 -7.54 -2.22
N THR A 133 -2.88 -8.68 -1.78
CA THR A 133 -2.35 -9.48 -0.67
C THR A 133 -2.07 -10.91 -1.10
N ILE A 134 -0.82 -11.34 -0.92
CA ILE A 134 -0.37 -12.73 -1.04
C ILE A 134 0.02 -13.22 0.35
N SER A 135 -0.58 -14.31 0.78
CA SER A 135 -0.49 -14.79 2.14
C SER A 135 0.16 -16.17 2.22
N SER A 136 0.92 -16.41 3.30
CA SER A 136 1.30 -17.75 3.70
C SER A 136 0.11 -18.52 4.29
N ASN A 137 0.15 -19.85 4.19
CA ASN A 137 -0.87 -20.73 4.72
C ASN A 137 -1.00 -20.71 6.26
N ASN A 138 0.05 -20.29 6.98
CA ASN A 138 0.06 -20.13 8.44
C ASN A 138 -0.34 -18.70 8.89
N ALA A 139 -0.73 -17.81 7.98
CA ALA A 139 -1.15 -16.47 8.33
C ALA A 139 -2.49 -16.46 9.08
N VAL A 140 -2.64 -15.48 9.97
CA VAL A 140 -3.84 -15.27 10.76
C VAL A 140 -4.23 -13.79 10.71
N PHE A 141 -5.51 -13.54 10.42
CA PHE A 141 -6.09 -12.22 10.23
C PHE A 141 -7.09 -11.93 11.34
N SER A 142 -7.05 -10.72 11.92
CA SER A 142 -8.01 -10.32 12.95
C SER A 142 -8.03 -8.81 13.13
N GLN A 143 -9.21 -8.23 13.31
CA GLN A 143 -9.34 -6.97 14.03
C GLN A 143 -9.36 -7.24 15.53
N VAL A 144 -8.85 -6.30 16.31
CA VAL A 144 -8.80 -6.38 17.79
C VAL A 144 -9.23 -5.09 18.47
N GLY A 145 -9.56 -4.04 17.70
CA GLY A 145 -9.82 -2.70 18.21
C GLY A 145 -10.77 -2.68 19.42
N PRO A 146 -12.02 -3.17 19.30
CA PRO A 146 -12.95 -3.21 20.42
C PRO A 146 -12.44 -3.95 21.67
N LYS A 147 -11.57 -4.96 21.52
CA LYS A 147 -10.93 -5.66 22.65
C LYS A 147 -9.85 -4.82 23.36
N VAL A 148 -9.23 -3.86 22.67
CA VAL A 148 -8.10 -3.07 23.17
C VAL A 148 -8.42 -1.56 23.24
N GLY A 149 -9.71 -1.20 23.25
CA GLY A 149 -10.17 0.18 23.32
C GLY A 149 -9.72 1.02 22.12
N SER A 150 -9.85 0.51 20.90
CA SER A 150 -9.46 1.19 19.65
C SER A 150 -10.40 0.82 18.50
N PHE A 151 -10.30 1.49 17.37
CA PHE A 151 -10.98 1.15 16.12
C PHE A 151 -10.30 1.88 14.95
N ASP A 152 -10.54 1.40 13.73
CA ASP A 152 -10.21 2.12 12.50
C ASP A 152 -11.49 2.22 11.66
N GLY A 153 -12.14 3.39 11.73
CA GLY A 153 -13.37 3.69 11.00
C GLY A 153 -13.14 4.17 9.57
N GLY A 154 -11.89 4.35 9.16
CA GLY A 154 -11.51 4.74 7.81
C GLY A 154 -11.39 3.52 6.91
N PHE A 155 -10.22 3.32 6.31
CA PHE A 155 -9.96 2.16 5.45
C PHE A 155 -10.08 0.83 6.20
N GLY A 156 -9.91 0.81 7.52
CA GLY A 156 -10.15 -0.39 8.33
C GLY A 156 -11.60 -0.86 8.34
N ALA A 157 -12.56 0.01 8.05
CA ALA A 157 -13.99 -0.31 8.02
C ALA A 157 -14.61 -0.13 6.63
N SER A 158 -14.60 1.08 6.07
CA SER A 158 -15.30 1.38 4.80
C SER A 158 -14.67 0.65 3.62
N TYR A 159 -13.33 0.70 3.51
CA TYR A 159 -12.60 0.02 2.45
C TYR A 159 -12.60 -1.50 2.63
N LEU A 160 -12.45 -2.00 3.86
CA LEU A 160 -12.64 -3.42 4.17
C LEU A 160 -13.99 -3.95 3.67
N ALA A 161 -15.08 -3.21 3.88
CA ALA A 161 -16.42 -3.58 3.38
C ALA A 161 -16.52 -3.64 1.85
N ARG A 162 -15.65 -2.94 1.11
CA ARG A 162 -15.56 -3.07 -0.36
C ARG A 162 -14.88 -4.36 -0.82
N HIS A 163 -14.06 -4.98 0.03
CA HIS A 163 -13.45 -6.27 -0.26
C HIS A 163 -14.35 -7.45 0.13
N ILE A 164 -14.84 -7.47 1.38
CA ILE A 164 -15.49 -8.65 1.96
C ILE A 164 -16.99 -8.47 2.25
N GLY A 165 -17.55 -7.32 1.89
CA GLY A 165 -18.95 -6.99 2.12
C GLY A 165 -19.28 -6.60 3.56
N GLN A 166 -20.44 -5.94 3.73
CA GLN A 166 -20.87 -5.37 5.01
C GLN A 166 -20.99 -6.38 6.16
N LYS A 167 -21.52 -7.59 5.88
CA LYS A 167 -21.74 -8.61 6.90
C LYS A 167 -20.41 -9.10 7.50
N LYS A 168 -19.43 -9.44 6.66
CA LYS A 168 -18.13 -9.94 7.13
C LYS A 168 -17.27 -8.87 7.78
N THR A 169 -17.30 -7.63 7.28
CA THR A 169 -16.62 -6.51 7.94
C THR A 169 -17.14 -6.29 9.36
N ARG A 170 -18.47 -6.29 9.55
CA ARG A 170 -19.08 -6.15 10.89
C ARG A 170 -18.74 -7.34 11.78
N GLU A 171 -18.78 -8.57 11.26
CA GLU A 171 -18.37 -9.78 11.98
C GLU A 171 -16.92 -9.69 12.48
N MET A 172 -15.98 -9.26 11.61
CA MET A 172 -14.57 -9.08 11.97
C MET A 172 -14.38 -8.05 13.08
N TRP A 173 -15.00 -6.87 12.95
CA TRP A 173 -14.87 -5.81 13.94
C TRP A 173 -15.56 -6.13 15.26
N PHE A 174 -16.82 -6.59 15.23
CA PHE A 174 -17.61 -6.77 16.44
C PHE A 174 -17.16 -7.99 17.25
N LEU A 175 -16.78 -9.08 16.58
CA LEU A 175 -16.41 -10.32 17.27
C LEU A 175 -14.91 -10.41 17.55
N CYS A 176 -14.08 -9.64 16.83
CA CYS A 176 -12.62 -9.68 16.93
C CYS A 176 -12.08 -11.14 16.90
N LYS A 177 -12.63 -11.95 16.00
CA LYS A 177 -12.24 -13.35 15.76
C LYS A 177 -11.00 -13.42 14.87
N LYS A 178 -10.24 -14.51 15.05
CA LYS A 178 -9.12 -14.86 14.17
C LYS A 178 -9.64 -15.64 12.97
N TYR A 179 -9.09 -15.36 11.80
CA TYR A 179 -9.38 -16.05 10.55
C TYR A 179 -8.09 -16.59 9.95
N SER A 180 -8.13 -17.84 9.51
CA SER A 180 -7.04 -18.48 8.78
C SER A 180 -6.86 -17.89 7.38
N ALA A 181 -5.72 -18.16 6.76
CA ALA A 181 -5.47 -17.77 5.36
C ALA A 181 -6.53 -18.33 4.39
N ASN A 182 -7.04 -19.55 4.61
CA ASN A 182 -8.07 -20.14 3.75
C ASN A 182 -9.43 -19.45 3.93
N GLU A 183 -9.82 -19.10 5.16
CA GLU A 183 -11.04 -18.33 5.40
C GLU A 183 -10.94 -16.92 4.80
N ALA A 184 -9.78 -16.27 4.96
CA ALA A 184 -9.49 -14.98 4.35
C ALA A 184 -9.61 -15.04 2.81
N LEU A 185 -9.06 -16.08 2.18
CA LEU A 185 -9.20 -16.29 0.74
C LEU A 185 -10.66 -16.49 0.34
N LYS A 186 -11.40 -17.35 1.05
CA LYS A 186 -12.80 -17.69 0.75
C LYS A 186 -13.73 -16.48 0.83
N MET A 187 -13.46 -15.53 1.73
CA MET A 187 -14.26 -14.31 1.87
C MET A 187 -13.82 -13.15 0.96
N GLY A 188 -12.79 -13.34 0.14
CA GLY A 188 -12.27 -12.29 -0.75
C GLY A 188 -11.36 -11.27 -0.07
N LEU A 189 -10.86 -11.54 1.15
CA LEU A 189 -9.97 -10.63 1.87
C LEU A 189 -8.55 -10.57 1.26
N ILE A 190 -8.09 -11.68 0.66
CA ILE A 190 -6.75 -11.81 0.10
C ILE A 190 -6.81 -12.50 -1.27
N ASN A 191 -5.78 -12.28 -2.10
CA ASN A 191 -5.79 -12.76 -3.48
C ASN A 191 -5.23 -14.19 -3.64
N LYS A 192 -4.26 -14.59 -2.81
CA LYS A 192 -3.62 -15.90 -2.93
C LYS A 192 -3.07 -16.43 -1.61
N VAL A 193 -3.21 -17.73 -1.40
CA VAL A 193 -2.56 -18.49 -0.31
C VAL A 193 -1.52 -19.45 -0.89
N VAL A 194 -0.34 -19.48 -0.27
CA VAL A 194 0.75 -20.42 -0.60
C VAL A 194 1.46 -20.94 0.65
N PRO A 195 2.19 -22.07 0.58
CA PRO A 195 3.06 -22.49 1.68
C PRO A 195 4.08 -21.40 2.08
N GLN A 196 4.37 -21.25 3.37
CA GLN A 196 5.31 -20.25 3.90
C GLN A 196 6.64 -20.19 3.11
N ASN A 197 7.24 -21.34 2.80
CA ASN A 197 8.51 -21.42 2.08
C ASN A 197 8.43 -21.04 0.59
N LYS A 198 7.21 -20.89 0.05
CA LYS A 198 6.94 -20.45 -1.33
C LYS A 198 6.43 -19.01 -1.40
N LEU A 199 6.26 -18.33 -0.26
CA LEU A 199 5.68 -16.99 -0.19
C LEU A 199 6.45 -15.97 -1.03
N GLU A 200 7.71 -15.70 -0.69
CA GLU A 200 8.53 -14.69 -1.41
C GLU A 200 8.66 -15.03 -2.90
N LYS A 201 8.90 -16.30 -3.22
CA LYS A 201 8.97 -16.77 -4.61
C LYS A 201 7.68 -16.49 -5.39
N THR A 202 6.52 -16.66 -4.75
CA THR A 202 5.23 -16.42 -5.42
C THR A 202 4.94 -14.94 -5.57
N THR A 203 5.24 -14.14 -4.55
CA THR A 203 5.11 -12.68 -4.60
C THR A 203 5.96 -12.09 -5.71
N ILE A 204 7.23 -12.50 -5.83
CA ILE A 204 8.11 -12.04 -6.91
C ILE A 204 7.59 -12.44 -8.29
N LYS A 205 7.00 -13.63 -8.44
CA LYS A 205 6.37 -14.01 -9.72
C LYS A 205 5.23 -13.07 -10.11
N TRP A 206 4.42 -12.63 -9.15
CA TRP A 206 3.35 -11.66 -9.41
C TRP A 206 3.93 -10.29 -9.78
N CYS A 207 4.95 -9.82 -9.07
CA CYS A 207 5.67 -8.60 -9.43
C CYS A 207 6.22 -8.68 -10.87
N GLN A 208 6.90 -9.76 -11.24
CA GLN A 208 7.43 -9.97 -12.59
C GLN A 208 6.34 -10.05 -13.67
N LEU A 209 5.15 -10.52 -13.32
CA LEU A 209 4.01 -10.49 -14.25
C LEU A 209 3.50 -9.07 -14.45
N ILE A 210 3.44 -8.27 -13.36
CA ILE A 210 3.05 -6.87 -13.39
C ILE A 210 4.06 -6.02 -14.18
N GLN A 211 5.37 -6.30 -14.07
CA GLN A 211 6.42 -5.62 -14.84
C GLN A 211 6.30 -5.81 -16.36
N LYS A 212 5.51 -6.79 -16.82
CA LYS A 212 5.17 -6.99 -18.24
C LYS A 212 3.90 -6.24 -18.66
N ARG A 213 3.46 -5.25 -17.88
CA ARG A 213 2.27 -4.42 -18.16
C ARG A 213 2.69 -2.96 -18.26
N SER A 214 1.89 -2.17 -18.98
CA SER A 214 2.13 -0.72 -19.10
C SER A 214 2.09 -0.05 -17.72
N PRO A 215 3.17 0.61 -17.26
CA PRO A 215 3.18 1.32 -15.99
C PRO A 215 2.11 2.42 -15.93
N MET A 216 1.87 3.10 -17.06
CA MET A 216 0.82 4.13 -17.14
C MET A 216 -0.57 3.51 -16.99
N SER A 217 -0.84 2.38 -17.64
CA SER A 217 -2.14 1.70 -17.50
C SER A 217 -2.37 1.24 -16.06
N LEU A 218 -1.36 0.69 -15.39
CA LEU A 218 -1.45 0.28 -13.99
C LEU A 218 -1.73 1.47 -13.07
N ARG A 219 -1.02 2.59 -13.27
CA ARG A 219 -1.24 3.84 -12.54
C ARG A 219 -2.68 4.34 -12.72
N MET A 220 -3.15 4.43 -13.96
CA MET A 220 -4.50 4.93 -14.27
C MET A 220 -5.60 4.03 -13.68
N ILE A 221 -5.46 2.70 -13.79
CA ILE A 221 -6.42 1.79 -13.16
C ILE A 221 -6.44 1.93 -11.63
N LYS A 222 -5.27 2.08 -11.00
CA LYS A 222 -5.19 2.37 -9.56
C LYS A 222 -5.91 3.70 -9.22
N ARG A 223 -5.74 4.75 -10.03
CA ARG A 223 -6.47 6.03 -9.85
C ARG A 223 -7.97 5.87 -9.99
N CYS A 224 -8.45 5.17 -11.01
CA CYS A 224 -9.88 4.95 -11.22
C CYS A 224 -10.51 4.17 -10.04
N LEU A 225 -9.84 3.12 -9.56
CA LEU A 225 -10.30 2.35 -8.41
C LEU A 225 -10.34 3.19 -7.13
N ASN A 226 -9.36 4.08 -6.92
CA ASN A 226 -9.37 5.00 -5.78
C ASN A 226 -10.46 6.06 -5.91
N ALA A 227 -10.69 6.61 -7.12
CA ALA A 227 -11.68 7.65 -7.37
C ALA A 227 -13.12 7.22 -7.04
N GLU A 228 -13.44 5.93 -7.20
CA GLU A 228 -14.75 5.37 -6.80
C GLU A 228 -15.01 5.49 -5.28
N LEU A 229 -13.96 5.56 -4.46
CA LEU A 229 -14.05 5.45 -3.01
C LEU A 229 -13.62 6.71 -2.27
N ASP A 230 -12.72 7.50 -2.86
CA ASP A 230 -12.06 8.64 -2.20
C ASP A 230 -12.64 10.00 -2.65
N GLY A 231 -13.75 9.99 -3.41
CA GLY A 231 -14.47 11.20 -3.83
C GLY A 231 -13.56 12.21 -4.53
N GLN A 232 -13.63 13.49 -4.12
CA GLN A 232 -12.82 14.55 -4.70
C GLN A 232 -11.31 14.31 -4.59
N HIS A 233 -10.84 13.62 -3.55
CA HIS A 233 -9.42 13.30 -3.40
C HIS A 233 -8.96 12.29 -4.46
N GLY A 234 -9.76 11.26 -4.71
CA GLY A 234 -9.47 10.29 -5.77
C GLY A 234 -9.58 10.91 -7.16
N LEU A 235 -10.59 11.78 -7.38
CA LEU A 235 -10.71 12.58 -8.62
C LEU A 235 -9.50 13.50 -8.84
N MET A 236 -8.97 14.14 -7.80
CA MET A 236 -7.77 14.97 -7.89
C MET A 236 -6.58 14.17 -8.42
N GLN A 237 -6.37 12.94 -7.94
CA GLN A 237 -5.28 12.10 -8.42
C GLN A 237 -5.49 11.64 -9.87
N LEU A 238 -6.70 11.22 -10.21
CA LEU A 238 -7.06 10.79 -11.57
C LEU A 238 -6.90 11.95 -12.57
N ALA A 239 -7.45 13.11 -12.25
CA ALA A 239 -7.37 14.31 -13.08
C ALA A 239 -5.93 14.83 -13.19
N GLY A 240 -5.13 14.74 -12.12
CA GLY A 240 -3.70 15.08 -12.16
C GLY A 240 -2.93 14.22 -13.15
N ASP A 241 -3.21 12.91 -13.20
CA ASP A 241 -2.59 12.00 -14.17
C ASP A 241 -3.12 12.23 -15.61
N ALA A 242 -4.40 12.59 -15.78
CA ALA A 242 -4.95 13.01 -17.06
C ALA A 242 -4.29 14.30 -17.59
N THR A 243 -4.04 15.29 -16.72
CA THR A 243 -3.30 16.50 -17.07
C THR A 243 -1.87 16.19 -17.51
N LEU A 244 -1.18 15.27 -16.81
CA LEU A 244 0.16 14.81 -17.22
C LEU A 244 0.14 14.22 -18.63
N MET A 245 -0.86 13.40 -18.93
CA MET A 245 -1.02 12.81 -20.27
C MET A 245 -1.36 13.87 -21.32
N PHE A 246 -2.25 14.82 -21.02
CA PHE A 246 -2.59 15.91 -21.93
C PHE A 246 -1.35 16.75 -22.28
N TYR A 247 -0.44 16.97 -21.33
CA TYR A 247 0.82 17.68 -21.57
C TYR A 247 1.76 16.98 -22.56
N LEU A 248 1.54 15.71 -22.90
CA LEU A 248 2.29 15.02 -23.96
C LEU A 248 1.73 15.29 -25.36
N MET A 249 0.50 15.80 -25.47
CA MET A 249 -0.19 16.01 -26.73
C MET A 249 0.21 17.31 -27.41
N GLU A 250 0.23 17.30 -28.75
CA GLU A 250 0.50 18.50 -29.56
C GLU A 250 -0.48 19.65 -29.27
N GLU A 251 -1.73 19.33 -28.95
CA GLU A 251 -2.75 20.32 -28.58
C GLU A 251 -2.36 21.10 -27.31
N SER A 252 -1.85 20.41 -26.29
CA SER A 252 -1.34 21.08 -25.10
C SER A 252 -0.09 21.93 -25.41
N GLN A 253 0.80 21.41 -26.26
CA GLN A 253 2.01 22.14 -26.65
C GLN A 253 1.70 23.39 -27.47
N GLU A 254 0.65 23.39 -28.30
CA GLU A 254 0.16 24.59 -29.02
C GLU A 254 -0.24 25.70 -28.05
N GLY A 255 -1.04 25.38 -27.02
CA GLY A 255 -1.44 26.37 -26.01
C GLY A 255 -0.24 26.97 -25.28
N LYS A 256 0.72 26.13 -24.86
CA LYS A 256 1.97 26.59 -24.22
C LYS A 256 2.77 27.50 -25.14
N LYS A 257 2.96 27.09 -26.40
CA LYS A 257 3.75 27.83 -27.39
C LYS A 257 3.12 29.18 -27.72
N ALA A 258 1.82 29.21 -27.96
CA ALA A 258 1.08 30.43 -28.27
C ALA A 258 1.18 31.47 -27.14
N PHE A 259 1.03 31.03 -25.88
CA PHE A 259 1.20 31.90 -24.72
C PHE A 259 2.60 32.51 -24.63
N LEU A 260 3.66 31.70 -24.80
CA LEU A 260 5.04 32.18 -24.76
C LEU A 260 5.38 33.12 -25.93
N GLU A 261 4.81 32.86 -27.11
CA GLU A 261 4.97 33.67 -28.32
C GLU A 261 4.03 34.89 -28.36
N LYS A 262 3.17 35.06 -27.35
CA LYS A 262 2.16 36.14 -27.27
C LYS A 262 1.27 36.23 -28.53
N ARG A 263 0.89 35.07 -29.05
CA ARG A 263 -0.04 34.95 -30.18
C ARG A 263 -1.27 34.15 -29.77
N GLU A 264 -2.34 34.28 -30.54
CA GLU A 264 -3.50 33.42 -30.40
C GLU A 264 -3.15 31.95 -30.75
N PRO A 265 -3.63 30.96 -30.00
CA PRO A 265 -3.45 29.55 -30.32
C PRO A 265 -4.35 29.11 -31.48
N ASN A 266 -3.85 28.22 -32.34
CA ASN A 266 -4.67 27.61 -33.39
C ASN A 266 -5.02 26.15 -33.04
N PHE A 267 -6.15 25.97 -32.35
CA PHE A 267 -6.66 24.64 -32.01
C PHE A 267 -7.52 23.99 -33.12
N LYS A 268 -7.88 24.73 -34.17
CA LYS A 268 -8.73 24.20 -35.27
C LYS A 268 -8.05 23.06 -36.05
N LYS A 269 -6.72 22.93 -35.95
CA LYS A 269 -5.92 21.89 -36.61
C LYS A 269 -6.03 20.51 -35.94
N PHE A 270 -6.57 20.42 -34.72
CA PHE A 270 -6.69 19.16 -33.99
C PHE A 270 -8.06 18.53 -34.20
N THR A 271 -8.09 17.22 -34.44
CA THR A 271 -9.31 16.45 -34.61
C THR A 271 -10.07 16.38 -33.29
N LYS A 272 -11.37 16.69 -33.32
CA LYS A 272 -12.28 16.47 -32.20
C LYS A 272 -12.74 15.01 -32.20
N PHE A 273 -12.38 14.25 -31.16
CA PHE A 273 -12.84 12.89 -30.98
C PHE A 273 -14.31 12.88 -30.51
N LEU A 274 -15.09 11.90 -30.98
CA LEU A 274 -16.52 11.70 -30.65
C LEU A 274 -16.69 10.61 -29.61
#